data_AF-A0AAW4XM82-F1
#
_entry.id   AF-A0AAW4XM82-F1
#
_cell.length_a   1.000
_cell.length_b   1.000
_cell.length_c   1.000
_cell.angle_alpha   90.00
_cell.angle_beta   90.00
_cell.angle_gamma   90.00
#
_symmetry.space_group_name_H-M   'P 1'
#
loop_
_entity.id
_entity.type
_entity.pdbx_description
1 polymer ?
#
loop_
_entity_poly.entity_id
_entity_poly.type
_entity_poly.pdbx_seq_one_letter_code
_entity_poly.pdbx_strand_id
1 'polypeptide(L)'
;MRTPPARHDTLRPAPPEVVVPARYRHDWALFVDWCLATDHSPIPASPDTLALFVHEHPAALGTQRRRFSAINAVHTRHGYPAPGRTEEVRRQLDNARAVRLERLAQLLVQRAIELPHIGWPSGLFGRRDALLVVLASTGMSFADVARLRRRSITVHDDVLVIITADGHRFRVPPDPETGDNPAVVIYQRWAQIQVFLDLYPGTHLLRQHLTDPTDIVTDPLDAEQARQPLLCPIDRWGHLPHGQFMTAQSVSMLVRAHLSGRAPTRKALPVPTQVDTHTLVESDVVLDSSYYERGAAARRRDHESLADLAAVFGEIEARVDELLTVLEGL
;
A
#
# COMPACT_ATOMS: atom_id res chain seq x y z
N MET A 1 44.41 -29.95 75.77
CA MET A 1 44.03 -28.60 75.31
C MET A 1 43.98 -28.60 73.79
N ARG A 2 42.78 -28.67 73.19
CA ARG A 2 42.57 -28.52 71.74
C ARG A 2 41.47 -27.48 71.56
N THR A 3 41.85 -26.35 71.00
CA THR A 3 40.99 -25.21 70.64
C THR A 3 40.15 -25.59 69.42
N PRO A 4 38.83 -25.30 69.38
CA PRO A 4 38.03 -25.49 68.17
C PRO A 4 38.28 -24.35 67.18
N PRO A 5 38.24 -24.60 65.85
CA PRO A 5 38.48 -23.57 64.87
C PRO A 5 37.27 -22.63 64.74
N ALA A 6 37.57 -21.33 64.68
CA ALA A 6 36.61 -20.28 64.41
C ALA A 6 35.97 -20.49 63.03
N ARG A 7 34.64 -20.54 62.99
CA ARG A 7 33.89 -20.38 61.75
C ARG A 7 34.03 -18.93 61.30
N HIS A 8 34.86 -18.69 60.29
CA HIS A 8 34.81 -17.45 59.53
C HIS A 8 33.53 -17.48 58.71
N ASP A 9 32.49 -16.85 59.24
CA ASP A 9 31.28 -16.50 58.51
C ASP A 9 31.70 -15.39 57.52
N THR A 10 32.09 -15.80 56.31
CA THR A 10 32.38 -14.89 55.22
C THR A 10 31.06 -14.27 54.77
N LEU A 11 30.74 -13.12 55.35
CA LEU A 11 29.67 -12.23 54.90
C LEU A 11 29.85 -12.00 53.39
N ARG A 12 29.03 -12.66 52.58
CA ARG A 12 28.95 -12.43 51.13
C ARG A 12 28.60 -10.95 50.94
N PRO A 13 29.45 -10.13 50.29
CA PRO A 13 29.13 -8.73 50.09
C PRO A 13 27.81 -8.64 49.33
N ALA A 14 26.87 -7.85 49.83
CA ALA A 14 25.62 -7.56 49.14
C ALA A 14 25.96 -7.06 47.72
N PRO A 15 25.27 -7.54 46.67
CA PRO A 15 25.51 -7.03 45.34
C PRO A 15 25.31 -5.50 45.35
N PRO A 16 26.17 -4.73 44.66
CA PRO A 16 26.08 -3.28 44.65
C PRO A 16 24.67 -2.86 44.23
N GLU A 17 24.04 -1.99 45.02
CA GLU A 17 22.67 -1.56 44.79
C GLU A 17 22.58 -0.88 43.42
N VAL A 18 21.82 -1.47 42.50
CA VAL A 18 21.74 -1.01 41.12
C VAL A 18 21.00 0.33 41.09
N VAL A 19 21.73 1.42 40.85
CA VAL A 19 21.14 2.77 40.83
C VAL A 19 20.39 3.04 39.52
N VAL A 20 19.06 3.05 39.56
CA VAL A 20 18.19 3.25 38.37
C VAL A 20 17.56 4.65 38.37
N PRO A 21 17.66 5.43 37.28
CA PRO A 21 16.95 6.71 37.15
C PRO A 21 15.43 6.55 37.31
N ALA A 22 14.77 7.46 38.03
CA ALA A 22 13.34 7.36 38.37
C ALA A 22 12.44 7.08 37.15
N ARG A 23 12.70 7.77 36.03
CA ARG A 23 11.96 7.61 34.76
C ARG A 23 12.08 6.23 34.10
N TYR A 24 13.03 5.41 34.53
CA TYR A 24 13.34 4.09 33.95
C TYR A 24 13.04 2.93 34.89
N ARG A 25 12.61 3.20 36.14
CA ARG A 25 12.41 2.16 37.17
C ARG A 25 11.45 1.06 36.73
N HIS A 26 10.32 1.43 36.12
CA HIS A 26 9.33 0.47 35.67
C HIS A 26 9.86 -0.44 34.56
N ASP A 27 10.47 0.15 33.52
CA ASP A 27 11.01 -0.63 32.40
C ASP A 27 12.20 -1.51 32.83
N TRP A 28 13.01 -1.04 33.81
CA TRP A 28 14.10 -1.82 34.38
C TRP A 28 13.60 -2.97 35.27
N ALA A 29 12.60 -2.73 36.12
CA ALA A 29 12.01 -3.78 36.96
C ALA A 29 11.44 -4.92 36.10
N LEU A 30 10.71 -4.58 35.03
CA LEU A 30 10.22 -5.58 34.08
C LEU A 30 11.34 -6.43 33.48
N PHE A 31 12.46 -5.81 33.10
CA PHE A 31 13.61 -6.51 32.55
C PHE A 31 14.29 -7.43 33.60
N VAL A 32 14.46 -6.95 34.84
CA VAL A 32 15.03 -7.73 35.93
C VAL A 32 14.13 -8.93 36.27
N ASP A 33 12.82 -8.70 36.41
CA ASP A 33 11.86 -9.75 36.71
C ASP A 33 11.90 -10.84 35.63
N TRP A 34 11.95 -10.44 34.36
CA TRP A 34 12.10 -11.38 33.26
C TRP A 34 13.44 -12.12 33.26
N CYS A 35 14.55 -11.43 33.51
CA CYS A 35 15.88 -12.06 33.60
C CYS A 35 15.91 -13.11 34.71
N LEU A 36 15.36 -12.78 35.89
CA LEU A 36 15.27 -13.71 37.01
C LEU A 36 14.35 -14.90 36.70
N ALA A 37 13.25 -14.69 35.98
CA ALA A 37 12.33 -15.75 35.59
C ALA A 37 12.89 -16.68 34.49
N THR A 38 13.91 -16.25 33.75
CA THR A 38 14.50 -16.98 32.61
C THR A 38 15.95 -17.39 32.83
N ASP A 39 16.43 -17.35 34.08
CA ASP A 39 17.81 -17.67 34.47
C ASP A 39 18.90 -16.85 33.75
N HIS A 40 18.60 -15.61 33.39
CA HIS A 40 19.57 -14.66 32.81
C HIS A 40 20.09 -13.67 33.85
N SER A 41 21.34 -13.22 33.67
CA SER A 41 21.88 -12.12 34.48
C SER A 41 21.36 -10.77 33.97
N PRO A 42 20.70 -9.94 34.80
CA PRO A 42 20.28 -8.60 34.41
C PRO A 42 21.45 -7.62 34.29
N ILE A 43 22.59 -7.89 34.96
CA ILE A 43 23.80 -7.07 34.85
C ILE A 43 25.10 -7.87 35.06
N PRO A 44 26.08 -7.78 34.14
CA PRO A 44 25.94 -7.30 32.77
C PRO A 44 25.04 -8.25 31.96
N ALA A 45 24.01 -7.71 31.30
CA ALA A 45 23.23 -8.45 30.33
C ALA A 45 24.00 -8.57 29.01
N SER A 46 23.94 -9.74 28.37
CA SER A 46 24.49 -9.90 27.04
C SER A 46 23.57 -9.28 25.97
N PRO A 47 24.13 -8.92 24.79
CA PRO A 47 23.36 -8.63 23.59
C PRO A 47 22.20 -9.63 23.32
N ASP A 48 22.47 -10.93 23.44
CA ASP A 48 21.50 -11.99 23.15
C ASP A 48 20.35 -12.00 24.17
N THR A 49 20.66 -11.79 25.46
CA THR A 49 19.65 -11.66 26.51
C THR A 49 18.70 -10.50 26.22
N LEU A 50 19.23 -9.37 25.73
CA LEU A 50 18.41 -8.22 25.37
C LEU A 50 17.53 -8.48 24.12
N ALA A 51 18.06 -9.18 23.11
CA ALA A 51 17.31 -9.55 21.93
C ALA A 51 16.15 -10.50 22.26
N LEU A 52 16.41 -11.50 23.13
CA LEU A 52 15.40 -12.44 23.59
C LEU A 52 14.29 -11.73 24.40
N PHE A 53 14.66 -10.83 25.30
CA PHE A 53 13.69 -10.02 26.06
C PHE A 53 12.71 -9.28 25.13
N VAL A 54 13.23 -8.63 24.08
CA VAL A 54 12.41 -7.87 23.12
C VAL A 54 11.52 -8.79 22.29
N HIS A 55 12.00 -9.98 21.95
CA HIS A 55 11.22 -10.99 21.25
C HIS A 55 10.02 -11.47 22.07
N GLU A 56 10.23 -11.77 23.36
CA GLU A 56 9.19 -12.26 24.26
C GLU A 56 8.25 -11.17 24.78
N HIS A 57 8.67 -9.90 24.73
CA HIS A 57 7.89 -8.76 25.21
C HIS A 57 7.57 -7.78 24.07
N PRO A 58 6.76 -8.17 23.06
CA PRO A 58 6.41 -7.29 21.96
C PRO A 58 5.65 -6.05 22.47
N ALA A 59 5.99 -4.87 21.93
CA ALA A 59 5.37 -3.60 22.29
C ALA A 59 5.48 -2.60 21.13
N ALA A 60 4.70 -1.52 21.21
CA ALA A 60 4.80 -0.40 20.26
C ALA A 60 6.23 0.17 20.22
N LEU A 61 6.63 0.72 19.07
CA LEU A 61 8.01 1.14 18.80
C LEU A 61 8.53 2.20 19.79
N GLY A 62 7.67 3.13 20.21
CA GLY A 62 8.01 4.10 21.27
C GLY A 62 8.33 3.44 22.62
N THR A 63 7.55 2.42 23.00
CA THR A 63 7.76 1.64 24.23
C THR A 63 9.06 0.84 24.16
N GLN A 64 9.33 0.17 23.03
CA GLN A 64 10.59 -0.56 22.86
C GLN A 64 11.81 0.37 22.98
N ARG A 65 11.78 1.54 22.33
CA ARG A 65 12.84 2.55 22.46
C ARG A 65 13.06 2.99 23.91
N ARG A 66 11.97 3.14 24.68
CA ARG A 66 12.05 3.50 26.11
C ARG A 66 12.71 2.39 26.93
N ARG A 67 12.34 1.12 26.70
CA ARG A 67 12.97 -0.05 27.34
C ARG A 67 14.47 -0.17 27.01
N PHE A 68 14.84 -0.06 25.73
CA PHE A 68 16.25 -0.02 25.32
C PHE A 68 17.02 1.11 26.02
N SER A 69 16.41 2.30 26.14
CA SER A 69 17.03 3.44 26.81
C SER A 69 17.22 3.19 28.31
N ALA A 70 16.24 2.56 28.97
CA ALA A 70 16.33 2.19 30.38
C ALA A 70 17.47 1.19 30.63
N ILE A 71 17.51 0.10 29.87
CA ILE A 71 18.52 -0.96 30.00
C ILE A 71 19.92 -0.41 29.71
N ASN A 72 20.09 0.34 28.61
CA ASN A 72 21.36 0.97 28.26
C ASN A 72 21.81 1.97 29.35
N ALA A 73 20.90 2.80 29.87
CA ALA A 73 21.23 3.79 30.90
C ALA A 73 21.75 3.12 32.18
N VAL A 74 21.11 2.02 32.61
CA VAL A 74 21.57 1.28 33.80
C VAL A 74 22.93 0.63 33.55
N HIS A 75 23.16 -0.01 32.40
CA HIS A 75 24.45 -0.62 32.08
C HIS A 75 25.59 0.41 32.05
N THR A 76 25.40 1.51 31.32
CA THR A 76 26.41 2.58 31.23
C THR A 76 26.72 3.22 32.58
N ARG A 77 25.72 3.37 33.46
CA ARG A 77 25.92 3.94 34.79
C ARG A 77 26.75 3.05 35.72
N HIS A 78 26.72 1.74 35.50
CA HIS A 78 27.49 0.75 36.25
C HIS A 78 28.79 0.34 35.55
N GLY A 79 29.23 1.11 34.54
CA GLY A 79 30.51 0.91 33.87
C GLY A 79 30.53 -0.20 32.82
N TYR A 80 29.37 -0.76 32.46
CA TYR A 80 29.26 -1.76 31.41
C TYR A 80 28.94 -1.14 30.04
N PRO A 81 29.40 -1.75 28.93
CA PRO A 81 28.94 -1.39 27.59
C PRO A 81 27.41 -1.45 27.51
N ALA A 82 26.81 -0.53 26.76
CA ALA A 82 25.36 -0.54 26.53
C ALA A 82 24.97 -1.73 25.63
N PRO A 83 24.27 -2.76 26.13
CA PRO A 83 24.00 -3.98 25.37
C PRO A 83 23.14 -3.72 24.13
N GLY A 84 22.26 -2.72 24.17
CA GLY A 84 21.45 -2.31 23.01
C GLY A 84 22.18 -1.42 22.00
N ARG A 85 23.46 -1.13 22.19
CA ARG A 85 24.31 -0.39 21.25
C ARG A 85 25.43 -1.25 20.65
N THR A 86 25.54 -2.51 21.04
CA THR A 86 26.50 -3.44 20.45
C THR A 86 26.08 -3.79 19.03
N GLU A 87 27.06 -3.98 18.15
CA GLU A 87 26.82 -4.25 16.73
C GLU A 87 25.98 -5.52 16.51
N GLU A 88 26.12 -6.50 17.39
CA GLU A 88 25.39 -7.76 17.35
C GLU A 88 23.87 -7.58 17.54
N VAL A 89 23.43 -6.77 18.51
CA VAL A 89 21.98 -6.48 18.71
C VAL A 89 21.43 -5.69 17.52
N ARG A 90 22.19 -4.72 17.02
CA ARG A 90 21.79 -3.93 15.85
C ARG A 90 21.60 -4.85 14.64
N ARG A 91 22.56 -5.72 14.38
CA ARG A 91 22.50 -6.72 13.30
C ARG A 91 21.34 -7.71 13.48
N GLN A 92 21.09 -8.20 14.69
CA GLN A 92 19.96 -9.10 14.95
C GLN A 92 18.61 -8.43 14.72
N LEU A 93 18.43 -7.18 15.18
CA LEU A 93 17.22 -6.40 14.92
C LEU A 93 17.05 -6.06 13.44
N ASP A 94 18.13 -5.70 12.76
CA ASP A 94 18.13 -5.42 11.32
C ASP A 94 17.79 -6.68 10.51
N ASN A 95 18.33 -7.84 10.89
CA ASN A 95 17.97 -9.13 10.30
C ASN A 95 16.50 -9.49 10.55
N ALA A 96 16.01 -9.37 11.79
CA ALA A 96 14.61 -9.63 12.11
C ALA A 96 13.67 -8.68 11.35
N ARG A 97 14.07 -7.43 11.18
CA ARG A 97 13.37 -6.44 10.36
C ARG A 97 13.39 -6.83 8.88
N ALA A 98 14.54 -7.24 8.34
CA ALA A 98 14.67 -7.68 6.95
C ALA A 98 13.77 -8.89 6.68
N VAL A 99 13.80 -9.92 7.54
CA VAL A 99 12.93 -11.10 7.43
C VAL A 99 11.45 -10.71 7.49
N ARG A 100 11.07 -9.77 8.35
CA ARG A 100 9.69 -9.28 8.42
C ARG A 100 9.28 -8.55 7.13
N LEU A 101 10.14 -7.71 6.59
CA LEU A 101 9.87 -6.98 5.35
C LEU A 101 9.75 -7.94 4.16
N GLU A 102 10.62 -8.95 4.10
CA GLU A 102 10.56 -10.01 3.08
C GLU A 102 9.22 -10.75 3.12
N ARG A 103 8.78 -11.19 4.31
CA ARG A 103 7.46 -11.83 4.47
C ARG A 103 6.31 -10.92 4.05
N LEU A 104 6.39 -9.63 4.38
CA LEU A 104 5.37 -8.66 3.96
C LEU A 104 5.38 -8.46 2.44
N ALA A 105 6.56 -8.45 1.81
CA ALA A 105 6.69 -8.34 0.37
C ALA A 105 6.04 -9.54 -0.34
N GLN A 106 6.30 -10.75 0.15
CA GLN A 106 5.67 -11.99 -0.34
C GLN A 106 4.15 -11.94 -0.20
N LEU A 107 3.64 -11.52 0.96
CA LEU A 107 2.19 -11.38 1.18
C LEU A 107 1.55 -10.36 0.23
N LEU A 108 2.23 -9.23 -0.04
CA LEU A 108 1.75 -8.23 -1.00
C LEU A 108 1.69 -8.80 -2.41
N VAL A 109 2.72 -9.50 -2.87
CA VAL A 109 2.73 -10.13 -4.21
C VAL A 109 1.61 -11.16 -4.32
N GLN A 110 1.43 -12.02 -3.32
CA GLN A 110 0.33 -12.99 -3.29
C GLN A 110 -1.04 -12.31 -3.38
N ARG A 111 -1.25 -11.22 -2.62
CA ARG A 111 -2.50 -10.44 -2.69
C ARG A 111 -2.71 -9.81 -4.05
N ALA A 112 -1.65 -9.36 -4.72
CA ALA A 112 -1.76 -8.78 -6.05
C ALA A 112 -2.23 -9.80 -7.10
N ILE A 113 -1.81 -11.07 -6.99
CA ILE A 113 -2.23 -12.16 -7.89
C ILE A 113 -3.73 -12.44 -7.77
N GLU A 114 -4.28 -12.32 -6.56
CA GLU A 114 -5.69 -12.59 -6.27
C GLU A 114 -6.65 -11.49 -6.75
N LEU A 115 -6.13 -10.33 -7.16
CA LEU A 115 -6.98 -9.22 -7.59
C LEU A 115 -7.66 -9.46 -8.95
N PRO A 116 -8.91 -8.99 -9.11
CA PRO A 116 -9.65 -9.18 -10.35
C PRO A 116 -8.95 -8.47 -11.50
N HIS A 117 -8.70 -9.19 -12.60
CA HIS A 117 -8.04 -8.63 -13.79
C HIS A 117 -8.93 -8.68 -15.04
N ILE A 118 -10.17 -9.15 -14.91
CA ILE A 118 -11.19 -9.21 -15.97
C ILE A 118 -12.49 -8.54 -15.53
N GLY A 119 -13.32 -8.18 -16.50
CA GLY A 119 -14.63 -7.61 -16.28
C GLY A 119 -14.62 -6.12 -15.95
N TRP A 120 -15.73 -5.46 -16.21
CA TRP A 120 -15.90 -4.03 -15.98
C TRP A 120 -16.73 -3.74 -14.72
N PRO A 121 -16.38 -2.76 -13.87
CA PRO A 121 -15.10 -2.05 -13.80
C PRO A 121 -14.05 -2.79 -12.96
N SER A 122 -14.39 -3.95 -12.37
CA SER A 122 -13.54 -4.68 -11.41
C SER A 122 -12.13 -4.96 -11.94
N GLY A 123 -12.00 -5.42 -13.18
CA GLY A 123 -10.74 -5.74 -13.82
C GLY A 123 -9.85 -4.52 -14.05
N LEU A 124 -10.43 -3.35 -14.36
CA LEU A 124 -9.69 -2.11 -14.52
C LEU A 124 -9.02 -1.70 -13.19
N PHE A 125 -9.81 -1.63 -12.12
CA PHE A 125 -9.31 -1.26 -10.80
C PHE A 125 -8.33 -2.30 -10.26
N GLY A 126 -8.64 -3.58 -10.40
CA GLY A 126 -7.79 -4.65 -9.89
C GLY A 126 -6.46 -4.75 -10.64
N ARG A 127 -6.38 -4.49 -11.94
CA ARG A 127 -5.10 -4.39 -12.68
C ARG A 127 -4.22 -3.26 -12.14
N ARG A 128 -4.77 -2.06 -11.94
CA ARG A 128 -4.02 -0.92 -11.35
C ARG A 128 -3.55 -1.26 -9.93
N ASP A 129 -4.47 -1.75 -9.12
CA ASP A 129 -4.23 -1.99 -7.70
C ASP A 129 -3.24 -3.15 -7.50
N ALA A 130 -3.26 -4.18 -8.35
CA ALA A 130 -2.28 -5.26 -8.36
C ALA A 130 -0.87 -4.72 -8.63
N LEU A 131 -0.70 -3.89 -9.66
CA LEU A 131 0.59 -3.27 -9.94
C LEU A 131 1.04 -2.38 -8.77
N LEU A 132 0.12 -1.60 -8.21
CA LEU A 132 0.39 -0.71 -7.07
C LEU A 132 0.88 -1.50 -5.84
N VAL A 133 0.25 -2.64 -5.53
CA VAL A 133 0.62 -3.53 -4.42
C VAL A 133 1.97 -4.21 -4.68
N VAL A 134 2.25 -4.65 -5.90
CA VAL A 134 3.57 -5.15 -6.34
C VAL A 134 4.65 -4.09 -6.18
N LEU A 135 4.39 -2.84 -6.58
CA LEU A 135 5.36 -1.76 -6.41
C LEU A 135 5.64 -1.48 -4.93
N ALA A 136 4.62 -1.58 -4.07
CA ALA A 136 4.80 -1.42 -2.63
C ALA A 136 5.62 -2.55 -1.98
N SER A 137 5.62 -3.76 -2.55
CA SER A 137 6.42 -4.89 -2.03
C SER A 137 7.93 -4.67 -2.15
N THR A 138 8.36 -3.79 -3.07
CA THR A 138 9.77 -3.45 -3.28
C THR A 138 10.41 -2.64 -2.15
N GLY A 139 9.60 -2.12 -1.22
CA GLY A 139 10.07 -1.24 -0.14
C GLY A 139 10.26 0.23 -0.56
N MET A 140 9.93 0.60 -1.80
CA MET A 140 9.87 2.00 -2.23
C MET A 140 8.96 2.84 -1.33
N SER A 141 9.28 4.13 -1.18
CA SER A 141 8.37 5.05 -0.51
C SER A 141 7.10 5.23 -1.36
N PHE A 142 5.96 5.47 -0.72
CA PHE A 142 4.72 5.74 -1.46
C PHE A 142 4.81 7.00 -2.33
N ALA A 143 5.70 7.93 -1.99
CA ALA A 143 5.98 9.10 -2.82
C ALA A 143 6.73 8.73 -4.10
N ASP A 144 7.69 7.82 -4.03
CA ASP A 144 8.43 7.33 -5.20
C ASP A 144 7.51 6.53 -6.11
N VAL A 145 6.73 5.60 -5.54
CA VAL A 145 5.74 4.81 -6.27
C VAL A 145 4.76 5.72 -7.01
N ALA A 146 4.26 6.76 -6.34
CA ALA A 146 3.32 7.72 -6.91
C ALA A 146 3.92 8.56 -8.06
N ARG A 147 5.25 8.73 -8.11
CA ARG A 147 5.95 9.54 -9.13
C ARG A 147 6.49 8.71 -10.29
N LEU A 148 6.34 7.38 -10.26
CA LEU A 148 6.79 6.51 -11.35
C LEU A 148 6.09 6.89 -12.66
N ARG A 149 6.89 6.91 -13.73
CA ARG A 149 6.42 7.10 -15.10
C ARG A 149 6.38 5.76 -15.81
N ARG A 150 5.68 5.67 -16.94
CA ARG A 150 5.64 4.42 -17.73
C ARG A 150 7.05 3.94 -18.10
N ARG A 151 7.95 4.86 -18.49
CA ARG A 151 9.37 4.56 -18.77
C ARG A 151 10.21 4.13 -17.56
N SER A 152 9.70 4.28 -16.34
CA SER A 152 10.43 3.87 -15.14
C SER A 152 10.51 2.36 -14.99
N ILE A 153 9.70 1.60 -15.75
CA ILE A 153 9.68 0.14 -15.70
C ILE A 153 10.26 -0.43 -16.99
N THR A 154 11.18 -1.38 -16.83
CA THR A 154 11.64 -2.24 -17.91
C THR A 154 11.57 -3.70 -17.47
N VAL A 155 11.36 -4.60 -18.43
CA VAL A 155 11.38 -6.04 -18.20
C VAL A 155 12.61 -6.60 -18.91
N HIS A 156 13.48 -7.28 -18.16
CA HIS A 156 14.69 -7.92 -18.69
C HIS A 156 14.81 -9.32 -18.12
N ASP A 157 14.85 -10.35 -18.96
CA ASP A 157 14.99 -11.76 -18.57
C ASP A 157 13.98 -12.16 -17.48
N ASP A 158 12.71 -11.80 -17.69
CA ASP A 158 11.61 -11.99 -16.74
C ASP A 158 11.81 -11.33 -15.36
N VAL A 159 12.68 -10.32 -15.27
CA VAL A 159 12.84 -9.48 -14.09
C VAL A 159 12.21 -8.11 -14.33
N LEU A 160 11.30 -7.72 -13.44
CA LEU A 160 10.75 -6.36 -13.42
C LEU A 160 11.77 -5.42 -12.79
N VAL A 161 12.30 -4.48 -13.57
CA VAL A 161 13.26 -3.48 -13.13
C VAL A 161 12.57 -2.13 -13.05
N ILE A 162 12.66 -1.47 -11.90
CA ILE A 162 12.08 -0.15 -11.67
C ILE A 162 13.20 0.85 -11.39
N ILE A 163 13.20 1.97 -12.11
CA ILE A 163 14.13 3.08 -11.93
C ILE A 163 13.32 4.32 -11.53
N THR A 164 13.54 4.78 -10.30
CA THR A 164 12.92 6.01 -9.77
C THR A 164 13.50 7.26 -10.45
N ALA A 165 12.82 8.40 -10.29
CA ALA A 165 13.29 9.67 -10.85
C ALA A 165 14.68 10.07 -10.36
N ASP A 166 15.02 9.69 -9.12
CA ASP A 166 16.30 9.98 -8.48
C ASP A 166 17.37 8.92 -8.81
N GLY A 167 17.07 7.98 -9.70
CA GLY A 167 18.02 6.98 -10.21
C GLY A 167 18.14 5.72 -9.35
N HIS A 168 17.40 5.60 -8.24
CA HIS A 168 17.38 4.36 -7.46
C HIS A 168 16.75 3.23 -8.25
N ARG A 169 17.43 2.08 -8.27
CA ARG A 169 17.04 0.87 -8.99
C ARG A 169 16.48 -0.17 -8.03
N PHE A 170 15.28 -0.63 -8.33
CA PHE A 170 14.60 -1.74 -7.65
C PHE A 170 14.41 -2.89 -8.63
N ARG A 171 14.39 -4.13 -8.12
CA ARG A 171 14.21 -5.33 -8.91
C ARG A 171 13.19 -6.23 -8.24
N VAL A 172 12.27 -6.78 -9.02
CA VAL A 172 11.38 -7.87 -8.60
C VAL A 172 11.75 -9.08 -9.46
N PRO A 173 12.61 -9.99 -8.95
CA PRO A 173 13.00 -11.19 -9.68
C PRO A 173 11.84 -12.20 -9.75
N PRO A 174 11.93 -13.21 -10.64
CA PRO A 174 11.01 -14.34 -10.62
C PRO A 174 11.08 -15.06 -9.27
N ASP A 175 10.01 -15.77 -8.95
CA ASP A 175 9.98 -16.67 -7.79
C ASP A 175 11.06 -17.75 -7.97
N PRO A 176 11.96 -17.95 -6.98
CA PRO A 176 13.05 -18.92 -7.10
C PRO A 176 12.58 -20.38 -7.15
N GLU A 177 11.37 -20.68 -6.66
CA GLU A 177 10.81 -22.03 -6.64
C GLU A 177 10.07 -22.38 -7.94
N THR A 178 9.25 -21.47 -8.46
CA THR A 178 8.45 -21.73 -9.67
C THR A 178 9.14 -21.26 -10.95
N GLY A 179 10.04 -20.27 -10.86
CA GLY A 179 10.65 -19.60 -12.01
C GLY A 179 9.74 -18.57 -12.69
N ASP A 180 8.50 -18.40 -12.21
CA ASP A 180 7.54 -17.44 -12.78
C ASP A 180 7.69 -16.06 -12.12
N ASN A 181 7.51 -14.99 -12.89
CA ASN A 181 7.38 -13.64 -12.35
C ASN A 181 5.95 -13.06 -12.48
N PRO A 182 5.07 -13.27 -11.47
CA PRO A 182 3.73 -12.70 -11.50
C PRO A 182 3.74 -11.17 -11.58
N ALA A 183 4.78 -10.49 -11.09
CA ALA A 183 4.91 -9.04 -11.17
C ALA A 183 5.04 -8.55 -12.62
N VAL A 184 5.72 -9.30 -13.49
CA VAL A 184 5.84 -8.98 -14.93
C VAL A 184 4.47 -9.08 -15.60
N VAL A 185 3.72 -10.16 -15.34
CA VAL A 185 2.37 -10.36 -15.90
C VAL A 185 1.40 -9.28 -15.41
N ILE A 186 1.45 -8.93 -14.13
CA ILE A 186 0.65 -7.85 -13.55
C ILE A 186 0.97 -6.51 -14.20
N TYR A 187 2.26 -6.20 -14.37
CA TYR A 187 2.69 -4.99 -15.07
C TYR A 187 2.19 -4.97 -16.52
N GLN A 188 2.37 -6.05 -17.27
CA GLN A 188 1.92 -6.14 -18.67
C GLN A 188 0.42 -5.93 -18.81
N ARG A 189 -0.40 -6.54 -17.93
CA ARG A 189 -1.86 -6.34 -17.92
C ARG A 189 -2.26 -4.88 -17.73
N TRP A 190 -1.53 -4.14 -16.90
CA TRP A 190 -1.76 -2.71 -16.71
C TRP A 190 -1.23 -1.87 -17.89
N ALA A 191 -0.03 -2.18 -18.38
CA ALA A 191 0.53 -1.53 -19.55
C ALA A 191 -0.38 -1.65 -20.79
N GLN A 192 -1.01 -2.81 -20.98
CA GLN A 192 -2.02 -3.03 -22.04
C GLN A 192 -3.20 -2.04 -21.95
N ILE A 193 -3.68 -1.73 -20.74
CA ILE A 193 -4.76 -0.74 -20.54
C ILE A 193 -4.28 0.65 -20.95
N GLN A 194 -3.04 0.99 -20.61
CA GLN A 194 -2.47 2.29 -20.96
C GLN A 194 -2.26 2.42 -22.47
N VAL A 195 -1.70 1.40 -23.12
CA VAL A 195 -1.56 1.35 -24.60
C VAL A 195 -2.93 1.42 -25.27
N PHE A 196 -3.92 0.68 -24.77
CA PHE A 196 -5.29 0.76 -25.29
C PHE A 196 -5.84 2.19 -25.25
N LEU A 197 -5.69 2.87 -24.12
CA LEU A 197 -6.19 4.23 -23.94
C LEU A 197 -5.41 5.30 -24.73
N ASP A 198 -4.15 5.02 -25.06
CA ASP A 198 -3.38 5.89 -25.96
C ASP A 198 -3.93 5.81 -27.40
N LEU A 199 -4.40 4.62 -27.83
CA LEU A 199 -5.00 4.41 -29.15
C LEU A 199 -6.49 4.83 -29.20
N TYR A 200 -7.22 4.57 -28.12
CA TYR A 200 -8.66 4.75 -28.00
C TYR A 200 -8.99 5.58 -26.76
N PRO A 201 -8.92 6.93 -26.84
CA PRO A 201 -9.21 7.82 -25.72
C PRO A 201 -10.71 7.81 -25.40
N GLY A 202 -11.15 6.81 -24.66
CA GLY A 202 -12.54 6.62 -24.27
C GLY A 202 -12.76 5.38 -23.40
N THR A 203 -13.61 5.52 -22.38
CA THR A 203 -13.90 4.43 -21.43
C THR A 203 -14.86 3.38 -22.01
N HIS A 204 -15.62 3.74 -23.05
CA HIS A 204 -16.61 2.84 -23.65
C HIS A 204 -15.95 1.65 -24.37
N LEU A 205 -14.96 1.92 -25.22
CA LEU A 205 -14.20 0.86 -25.90
C LEU A 205 -13.37 0.05 -24.91
N LEU A 206 -12.85 0.70 -23.85
CA LEU A 206 -12.12 0.00 -22.79
C LEU A 206 -13.00 -1.01 -22.04
N ARG A 207 -14.26 -0.66 -21.79
CA ARG A 207 -15.24 -1.56 -21.18
C ARG A 207 -15.48 -2.81 -22.03
N GLN A 208 -15.60 -2.66 -23.35
CA GLN A 208 -15.74 -3.78 -24.27
C GLN A 208 -14.48 -4.65 -24.26
N HIS A 209 -13.30 -4.03 -24.40
CA HIS A 209 -12.01 -4.71 -24.39
C HIS A 209 -11.75 -5.52 -23.10
N LEU A 210 -12.17 -5.02 -21.93
CA LEU A 210 -12.04 -5.75 -20.66
C LEU A 210 -13.00 -6.95 -20.51
N THR A 211 -13.97 -7.07 -21.41
CA THR A 211 -14.97 -8.15 -21.44
C THR A 211 -14.66 -9.15 -22.54
N ASP A 212 -14.25 -8.66 -23.71
CA ASP A 212 -13.79 -9.43 -24.86
C ASP A 212 -12.45 -8.86 -25.36
N PRO A 213 -11.31 -9.42 -24.90
CA PRO A 213 -10.00 -8.85 -25.16
C PRO A 213 -9.60 -9.05 -26.62
N THR A 214 -9.40 -7.94 -27.33
CA THR A 214 -8.70 -7.92 -28.62
C THR A 214 -7.19 -7.86 -28.38
N ASP A 215 -6.40 -8.54 -29.21
CA ASP A 215 -4.94 -8.43 -29.14
C ASP A 215 -4.50 -7.00 -29.47
N ILE A 216 -3.80 -6.37 -28.52
CA ILE A 216 -3.19 -5.05 -28.69
C ILE A 216 -1.70 -5.24 -28.82
N VAL A 217 -1.12 -4.69 -29.89
CA VAL A 217 0.34 -4.66 -30.06
C VAL A 217 0.93 -3.66 -29.07
N THR A 218 1.82 -4.14 -28.21
CA THR A 218 2.63 -3.28 -27.34
C THR A 218 3.73 -2.64 -28.17
N ASP A 219 3.45 -1.49 -28.78
CA ASP A 219 4.49 -0.72 -29.46
C ASP A 219 5.44 -0.05 -28.44
N PRO A 220 6.71 0.21 -28.83
CA PRO A 220 7.60 1.00 -28.01
C PRO A 220 6.98 2.37 -27.73
N LEU A 221 6.95 2.77 -26.45
CA LEU A 221 6.37 4.03 -26.01
C LEU A 221 7.03 5.21 -26.74
N ASP A 222 6.22 6.13 -27.28
CA ASP A 222 6.72 7.41 -27.75
C ASP A 222 7.22 8.29 -26.57
N ALA A 223 7.87 9.41 -26.90
CA ALA A 223 8.46 10.29 -25.88
C ALA A 223 7.44 10.89 -24.90
N GLU A 224 6.20 11.11 -25.33
CA GLU A 224 5.12 11.65 -24.51
C GLU A 224 4.50 10.55 -23.64
N GLN A 225 4.14 9.41 -24.23
CA GLN A 225 3.66 8.21 -23.54
C GLN A 225 4.66 7.76 -22.47
N ALA A 226 5.96 7.80 -22.76
CA ALA A 226 7.03 7.48 -21.82
C ALA A 226 7.04 8.39 -20.59
N ARG A 227 6.59 9.65 -20.71
CA ARG A 227 6.53 10.63 -19.61
C ARG A 227 5.25 10.55 -18.79
N GLN A 228 4.22 9.90 -19.31
CA GLN A 228 2.94 9.75 -18.63
C GLN A 228 3.10 9.00 -17.29
N PRO A 229 2.21 9.26 -16.32
CA PRO A 229 2.17 8.53 -15.05
C PRO A 229 2.03 7.03 -15.26
N LEU A 230 2.78 6.24 -14.50
CA LEU A 230 2.56 4.79 -14.43
C LEU A 230 1.25 4.49 -13.70
N LEU A 231 1.02 5.14 -12.56
CA LEU A 231 -0.19 5.01 -11.76
C LEU A 231 -1.02 6.28 -11.87
N CYS A 232 -2.26 6.15 -12.35
CA CYS A 232 -3.22 7.24 -12.45
C CYS A 232 -4.45 6.98 -11.55
N PRO A 233 -5.11 8.04 -11.06
CA PRO A 233 -6.39 7.88 -10.39
C PRO A 233 -7.42 7.34 -11.39
N ILE A 234 -8.40 6.61 -10.86
CA ILE A 234 -9.54 6.11 -11.64
C ILE A 234 -10.77 6.62 -10.90
N ASP A 235 -11.63 7.35 -11.60
CA ASP A 235 -12.88 7.82 -11.03
C ASP A 235 -13.88 6.68 -10.86
N ARG A 236 -15.05 6.94 -10.26
CA ARG A 236 -16.06 5.90 -10.04
C ARG A 236 -16.61 5.25 -11.32
N TRP A 237 -16.41 5.87 -12.48
CA TRP A 237 -16.90 5.46 -13.79
C TRP A 237 -15.82 4.83 -14.67
N GLY A 238 -14.59 4.69 -14.18
CA GLY A 238 -13.48 4.11 -14.93
C GLY A 238 -12.75 5.10 -15.84
N HIS A 239 -12.98 6.40 -15.69
CA HIS A 239 -12.21 7.44 -16.38
C HIS A 239 -10.83 7.62 -15.72
N LEU A 240 -9.81 7.71 -16.57
CA LEU A 240 -8.42 7.94 -16.21
C LEU A 240 -8.04 9.33 -16.72
N PRO A 241 -7.86 10.33 -15.84
CA PRO A 241 -7.45 11.67 -16.26
C PRO A 241 -6.04 11.65 -16.85
N HIS A 242 -5.88 12.33 -17.98
CA HIS A 242 -4.63 12.39 -18.72
C HIS A 242 -3.54 13.12 -17.92
N GLY A 243 -2.31 12.59 -17.90
CA GLY A 243 -1.16 13.22 -17.23
C GLY A 243 -1.21 13.30 -15.70
N GLN A 244 -2.27 12.81 -15.04
CA GLN A 244 -2.42 12.94 -13.60
C GLN A 244 -1.84 11.76 -12.83
N PHE A 245 -0.89 12.06 -11.94
CA PHE A 245 -0.34 11.08 -11.00
C PHE A 245 -1.31 10.80 -9.85
N MET A 246 -1.29 9.57 -9.34
CA MET A 246 -1.85 9.30 -8.01
C MET A 246 -1.06 10.06 -6.94
N THR A 247 -1.73 10.42 -5.85
CA THR A 247 -1.03 10.99 -4.69
C THR A 247 -0.39 9.87 -3.85
N ALA A 248 0.70 10.18 -3.15
CA ALA A 248 1.34 9.25 -2.20
C ALA A 248 0.34 8.78 -1.11
N GLN A 249 -0.57 9.66 -0.70
CA GLN A 249 -1.62 9.34 0.27
C GLN A 249 -2.61 8.32 -0.30
N SER A 250 -3.07 8.51 -1.53
CA SER A 250 -3.97 7.55 -2.21
C SER A 250 -3.31 6.19 -2.38
N VAL A 251 -2.02 6.16 -2.77
CA VAL A 251 -1.24 4.91 -2.86
C VAL A 251 -1.18 4.23 -1.50
N SER A 252 -0.79 4.95 -0.45
CA SER A 252 -0.70 4.40 0.90
C SER A 252 -2.05 3.85 1.40
N MET A 253 -3.14 4.58 1.16
CA MET A 253 -4.50 4.17 1.52
C MET A 253 -4.91 2.86 0.84
N LEU A 254 -4.66 2.72 -0.46
CA LEU A 254 -4.99 1.50 -1.21
C LEU A 254 -4.16 0.31 -0.74
N VAL A 255 -2.84 0.46 -0.58
CA VAL A 255 -1.97 -0.61 -0.05
C VAL A 255 -2.48 -1.09 1.31
N ARG A 256 -2.77 -0.16 2.23
CA ARG A 256 -3.29 -0.51 3.56
C ARG A 256 -4.65 -1.18 3.50
N ALA A 257 -5.54 -0.73 2.61
CA ALA A 257 -6.85 -1.32 2.43
C ALA A 257 -6.73 -2.76 1.91
N HIS A 258 -5.87 -3.03 0.93
CA HIS A 258 -5.58 -4.38 0.42
C HIS A 258 -4.95 -5.28 1.49
N LEU A 259 -3.97 -4.79 2.24
CA LEU A 259 -3.37 -5.52 3.37
C LEU A 259 -4.38 -5.86 4.47
N SER A 260 -5.34 -4.99 4.70
CA SER A 260 -6.36 -5.16 5.75
C SER A 260 -7.60 -5.91 5.27
N GLY A 261 -7.66 -6.32 3.98
CA GLY A 261 -8.85 -6.92 3.38
C GLY A 261 -10.06 -5.98 3.29
N ARG A 262 -9.85 -4.66 3.37
CA ARG A 262 -10.87 -3.61 3.33
C ARG A 262 -10.88 -2.82 2.02
N ALA A 263 -10.20 -3.34 0.98
CA ALA A 263 -10.17 -2.69 -0.31
C ALA A 263 -11.60 -2.59 -0.90
N PRO A 264 -11.93 -1.50 -1.61
CA PRO A 264 -13.26 -1.33 -2.18
C PRO A 264 -13.57 -2.46 -3.18
N THR A 265 -14.54 -3.31 -2.86
CA THR A 265 -15.04 -4.35 -3.75
C THR A 265 -16.01 -3.75 -4.75
N ARG A 266 -15.63 -3.74 -6.02
CA ARG A 266 -16.52 -3.31 -7.12
C ARG A 266 -17.06 -4.55 -7.80
N LYS A 267 -18.37 -4.77 -7.74
CA LYS A 267 -19.01 -5.86 -8.49
C LYS A 267 -18.83 -5.60 -9.98
N ALA A 268 -18.50 -6.65 -10.72
CA ALA A 268 -18.51 -6.61 -12.18
C ALA A 268 -19.95 -6.30 -12.64
N LEU A 269 -20.10 -5.25 -13.44
CA LEU A 269 -21.33 -4.91 -14.10
C LEU A 269 -21.41 -5.71 -15.40
N PRO A 270 -22.56 -6.36 -15.70
CA PRO A 270 -22.76 -6.97 -16.99
C PRO A 270 -22.58 -5.89 -18.07
N VAL A 271 -21.78 -6.19 -19.08
CA VAL A 271 -21.76 -5.38 -20.30
C VAL A 271 -22.96 -5.85 -21.11
N PRO A 272 -23.89 -4.95 -21.49
CA PRO A 272 -24.92 -5.31 -22.46
C PRO A 272 -24.21 -5.91 -23.67
N THR A 273 -24.46 -7.18 -23.97
CA THR A 273 -24.09 -7.76 -25.25
C THR A 273 -24.67 -6.83 -26.29
N GLN A 274 -23.84 -6.28 -27.18
CA GLN A 274 -24.37 -5.65 -28.39
C GLN A 274 -25.07 -6.77 -29.15
N VAL A 275 -26.35 -6.97 -28.87
CA VAL A 275 -27.27 -7.63 -29.79
C VAL A 275 -27.05 -6.91 -31.10
N ASP A 276 -26.64 -7.65 -32.13
CA ASP A 276 -26.38 -7.17 -33.49
C ASP A 276 -27.14 -5.88 -33.72
N THR A 277 -26.44 -4.75 -33.56
CA THR A 277 -26.96 -3.50 -34.04
C THR A 277 -26.84 -3.71 -35.53
N HIS A 278 -27.89 -4.28 -36.15
CA HIS A 278 -28.14 -4.14 -37.57
C HIS A 278 -27.72 -2.73 -37.88
N THR A 279 -26.68 -2.60 -38.71
CA THR A 279 -26.14 -1.33 -39.17
C THR A 279 -27.32 -0.40 -39.28
N LEU A 280 -27.43 0.56 -38.36
CA LEU A 280 -28.48 1.54 -38.46
C LEU A 280 -28.00 2.33 -39.66
N VAL A 281 -28.39 1.87 -40.85
CA VAL A 281 -28.34 2.64 -42.06
C VAL A 281 -29.03 3.91 -41.62
N GLU A 282 -28.25 4.98 -41.45
CA GLU A 282 -28.82 6.30 -41.35
C GLU A 282 -29.70 6.41 -42.58
N SER A 283 -31.00 6.21 -42.34
CA SER A 283 -31.98 6.31 -43.40
C SER A 283 -31.79 7.73 -43.89
N ASP A 284 -31.58 7.94 -45.19
CA ASP A 284 -31.42 9.27 -45.77
C ASP A 284 -32.63 10.10 -45.33
N VAL A 285 -32.47 10.88 -44.25
CA VAL A 285 -33.59 11.57 -43.63
C VAL A 285 -33.84 12.76 -44.53
N VAL A 286 -34.85 12.66 -45.38
CA VAL A 286 -35.36 13.80 -46.11
C VAL A 286 -35.95 14.76 -45.09
N LEU A 287 -35.16 15.75 -44.69
CA LEU A 287 -35.57 16.78 -43.75
C LEU A 287 -36.60 17.68 -44.43
N ASP A 288 -37.86 17.57 -44.02
CA ASP A 288 -38.85 18.57 -44.40
C ASP A 288 -38.49 19.95 -43.81
N SER A 289 -39.02 21.02 -44.40
CA SER A 289 -38.71 22.40 -43.98
C SER A 289 -39.04 22.68 -42.50
N SER A 290 -39.93 21.89 -41.89
CA SER A 290 -40.34 22.01 -40.49
C SER A 290 -39.53 21.13 -39.52
N TYR A 291 -38.56 20.36 -40.00
CA TYR A 291 -37.72 19.48 -39.17
C TYR A 291 -36.99 20.26 -38.08
N TYR A 292 -36.38 21.39 -38.44
CA TYR A 292 -35.66 22.24 -37.50
C TYR A 292 -36.59 22.87 -36.46
N GLU A 293 -37.80 23.24 -36.83
CA GLU A 293 -38.80 23.77 -35.91
C GLU A 293 -39.28 22.72 -34.90
N ARG A 294 -39.53 21.48 -35.37
CA ARG A 294 -39.86 20.36 -34.48
C ARG A 294 -38.72 20.04 -33.53
N GLY A 295 -37.48 20.05 -34.03
CA GLY A 295 -36.29 19.85 -33.21
C GLY A 295 -36.08 20.96 -32.18
N ALA A 296 -36.36 22.22 -32.53
CA ALA A 296 -36.30 23.34 -31.60
C ALA A 296 -37.41 23.27 -30.54
N ALA A 297 -38.63 22.90 -30.94
CA ALA A 297 -39.76 22.71 -30.03
C ALA A 297 -39.54 21.53 -29.06
N ALA A 298 -38.96 20.41 -29.55
CA ALA A 298 -38.58 19.29 -28.69
C ALA A 298 -37.54 19.70 -27.64
N ARG A 299 -36.46 20.37 -28.04
CA ARG A 299 -35.45 20.87 -27.10
C ARG A 299 -35.99 21.88 -26.11
N ARG A 300 -36.95 22.72 -26.52
CA ARG A 300 -37.62 23.66 -25.60
C ARG A 300 -38.44 22.93 -24.54
N ARG A 301 -39.22 21.91 -24.94
CA ARG A 301 -39.96 21.05 -24.00
C ARG A 301 -39.03 20.29 -23.06
N ASP A 302 -37.93 19.75 -23.58
CA ASP A 302 -36.94 19.05 -22.76
C ASP A 302 -36.25 20.02 -21.80
N HIS A 303 -35.94 21.24 -22.23
CA HIS A 303 -35.38 22.27 -21.37
C HIS A 303 -36.35 22.69 -20.25
N GLU A 304 -37.64 22.82 -20.55
CA GLU A 304 -38.70 23.06 -19.54
C GLU A 304 -38.79 21.90 -18.55
N SER A 305 -38.81 20.65 -19.03
CA SER A 305 -38.81 19.44 -18.19
C SER A 305 -37.57 19.33 -17.29
N LEU A 306 -36.39 19.70 -17.81
CA LEU A 306 -35.14 19.71 -17.05
C LEU A 306 -35.04 20.89 -16.07
N ALA A 307 -35.69 22.02 -16.37
CA ALA A 307 -35.76 23.15 -15.46
C ALA A 307 -36.53 22.80 -14.18
N ASP A 308 -37.57 21.96 -14.28
CA ASP A 308 -38.31 21.45 -13.11
C ASP A 308 -37.43 20.57 -12.20
N LEU A 309 -36.42 19.89 -12.75
CA LEU A 309 -35.47 19.09 -11.94
C LEU A 309 -34.52 19.96 -11.11
N ALA A 310 -34.22 21.20 -11.54
CA ALA A 310 -33.35 22.09 -10.77
C ALA A 310 -33.95 22.44 -9.40
N ALA A 311 -35.27 22.58 -9.31
CA ALA A 311 -35.98 22.79 -8.05
C ALA A 311 -35.85 21.56 -7.13
N VAL A 312 -36.00 20.35 -7.68
CA VAL A 312 -35.83 19.10 -6.94
C VAL A 312 -34.40 18.94 -6.40
N PHE A 313 -33.39 19.30 -7.20
CA PHE A 313 -31.99 19.28 -6.73
C PHE A 313 -31.73 20.30 -5.63
N GLY A 314 -32.31 21.50 -5.73
CA GLY A 314 -32.21 22.51 -4.66
C GLY A 314 -32.84 22.03 -3.34
N GLU A 315 -33.96 21.33 -3.38
CA GLU A 315 -34.58 20.73 -2.18
C GLU A 315 -33.72 19.63 -1.56
N ILE A 316 -33.07 18.82 -2.41
CA ILE A 316 -32.15 17.77 -1.95
C ILE A 316 -30.90 18.39 -1.30
N GLU A 317 -30.31 19.43 -1.92
CA GLU A 317 -29.15 20.14 -1.37
C GLU A 317 -29.49 20.79 -0.02
N ALA A 318 -30.63 21.47 0.09
CA ALA A 318 -31.09 22.06 1.35
C ALA A 318 -31.28 20.99 2.45
N ARG A 319 -31.80 19.81 2.10
CA ARG A 319 -31.97 18.70 3.05
C ARG A 319 -30.63 18.09 3.47
N VAL A 320 -29.66 18.05 2.56
CA VAL A 320 -28.30 17.57 2.85
C VAL A 320 -27.58 18.55 3.79
N ASP A 321 -27.71 19.85 3.56
CA ASP A 321 -27.15 20.88 4.43
C ASP A 321 -27.77 20.82 5.83
N GLU A 322 -29.09 20.66 5.94
CA GLU A 322 -29.76 20.45 7.24
C GLU A 322 -29.18 19.24 8.00
N LEU A 323 -29.03 18.09 7.34
CA LEU A 323 -28.48 16.88 7.95
C LEU A 323 -27.00 17.03 8.36
N LEU A 324 -26.22 17.78 7.59
CA LEU A 324 -24.83 18.11 7.93
C LEU A 324 -24.76 19.00 9.17
N THR A 325 -25.59 20.05 9.27
CA THR A 325 -25.65 20.88 10.48
C THR A 325 -26.08 20.12 11.73
N VAL A 326 -26.96 19.11 11.60
CA VAL A 326 -27.37 18.25 12.72
C VAL A 326 -26.21 17.34 13.18
N LEU A 327 -25.36 16.89 12.25
CA LEU A 327 -24.19 16.06 12.56
C LEU A 327 -23.01 16.86 13.13
N GLU A 328 -22.88 18.14 12.75
CA GLU A 328 -21.85 19.04 13.30
C GLU A 328 -22.23 19.64 14.66
N GLY A 329 -23.50 19.51 15.08
CA GLY A 329 -24.02 19.94 16.38
C GLY A 329 -24.04 18.89 17.50
N LEU A 330 -23.42 17.71 17.28
CA LEU A 330 -23.27 16.62 18.27
C LEU A 330 -21.81 16.42 18.67
#